data_AF-A0A183V714-F1
#
_entry.id   AF-A0A183V714-F1
#
_cell.length_a   1.000
_cell.length_b   1.000
_cell.length_c   1.000
_cell.angle_alpha   90.00
_cell.angle_beta   90.00
_cell.angle_gamma   90.00
#
_symmetry.space_group_name_H-M   'P 1'
#
loop_
_entity.id
_entity.type
_entity.pdbx_description
1 polymer ?
#
loop_
_entity_poly.entity_id
_entity_poly.type
_entity_poly.pdbx_seq_one_letter_code
_entity_poly.pdbx_strand_id
1 'polypeptide(L)'
;MSRPGAWGRVWMLIKQSFKGSQVERKYIAKDPAGNRYYEIVGTKQNVKRGYEPASPTSEPPVLEWQAWLKGTRRFPPSDEEIQINRLRQQAQRIEDSKIEKEAPRIESTGRGAGDTGPKPFPKYDDFEYQPGTESEPLALAIAHEWNSQKKYLNMAHMRLTGLLFTALDNPQALKKEDVVSKILEYLDTDTVLFRSSENEKLAELQQQKWDPVIKWASAEFDLKLKPSYSIVDVPSIESESRSNLQRYLLSYRFLPLIGVQYAVESVKSLLITLSVMAHRTDAEDAVEMTLLEQRFQSEMWGNVEWAHNVEHEELISRLSAGVLFAYLTSNLYVNRKLHEK
;
A
#
# COMPACT_ATOMS: atom_id res chain seq x y z
N MET A 1 15.01 10.03 -61.61
CA MET A 1 14.69 8.63 -61.24
C MET A 1 13.34 8.61 -60.55
N SER A 2 12.32 8.03 -61.20
CA SER A 2 10.93 8.04 -60.70
C SER A 2 10.75 7.08 -59.52
N ARG A 3 10.04 7.51 -58.46
CA ARG A 3 9.80 6.69 -57.25
C ARG A 3 8.86 5.53 -57.61
N PRO A 4 9.16 4.28 -57.18
CA PRO A 4 8.29 3.14 -57.48
C PRO A 4 6.90 3.33 -56.85
N GLY A 5 5.85 3.08 -57.64
CA GLY A 5 4.46 3.16 -57.22
C GLY A 5 4.10 2.15 -56.12
N ALA A 6 2.98 2.36 -55.43
CA ALA A 6 2.55 1.58 -54.26
C ALA A 6 2.58 0.05 -54.49
N TRP A 7 2.10 -0.41 -55.64
CA TRP A 7 2.12 -1.82 -56.05
C TRP A 7 3.54 -2.38 -56.27
N GLY A 8 4.48 -1.55 -56.73
CA GLY A 8 5.88 -1.93 -56.87
C GLY A 8 6.56 -2.15 -55.52
N ARG A 9 6.19 -1.38 -54.48
CA ARG A 9 6.68 -1.60 -53.11
C ARG A 9 6.11 -2.87 -52.50
N VAL A 10 4.82 -3.14 -52.71
CA VAL A 10 4.17 -4.37 -52.23
C VAL A 10 4.82 -5.59 -52.87
N TRP A 11 5.05 -5.58 -54.18
CA TRP A 11 5.72 -6.70 -54.87
C TRP A 11 7.17 -6.88 -54.43
N MET A 12 7.87 -5.79 -54.11
CA MET A 12 9.24 -5.84 -53.58
C MET A 12 9.28 -6.44 -52.17
N LEU A 13 8.33 -6.09 -51.30
CA LEU A 13 8.20 -6.65 -49.95
C LEU A 13 7.83 -8.14 -50.00
N ILE A 14 6.94 -8.54 -50.92
CA ILE A 14 6.59 -9.94 -51.16
C ILE A 14 7.82 -10.73 -51.64
N LYS A 15 8.59 -10.21 -52.61
CA LYS A 15 9.85 -10.84 -53.05
C LYS A 15 10.90 -10.90 -51.95
N GLN A 16 10.98 -9.91 -51.07
CA GLN A 16 11.84 -9.96 -49.89
C GLN A 16 11.35 -10.99 -48.86
N SER A 17 10.05 -11.22 -48.73
CA SER A 17 9.49 -12.28 -47.89
C SER A 17 9.87 -13.69 -48.38
N PHE A 18 10.02 -13.88 -49.70
CA PHE A 18 10.44 -15.16 -50.28
C PHE A 18 11.96 -15.40 -50.20
N LYS A 19 12.75 -14.33 -50.15
CA LYS A 19 14.15 -14.42 -49.72
C LYS A 19 14.15 -14.52 -48.20
N GLY A 20 13.89 -15.72 -47.68
CA GLY A 20 14.07 -16.00 -46.25
C GLY A 20 15.40 -15.40 -45.83
N SER A 21 15.36 -14.39 -44.95
CA SER A 21 16.58 -13.80 -44.45
C SER A 21 17.30 -14.93 -43.72
N GLN A 22 18.36 -15.45 -44.31
CA GLN A 22 19.32 -16.26 -43.58
C GLN A 22 19.97 -15.30 -42.60
N VAL A 23 19.31 -15.16 -41.45
CA VAL A 23 19.81 -14.41 -40.33
C VAL A 23 21.04 -15.16 -39.84
N GLU A 24 22.21 -14.62 -40.14
CA GLU A 24 23.48 -15.23 -39.76
C GLU A 24 23.57 -15.26 -38.22
N ARG A 25 23.74 -16.47 -37.67
CA ARG A 25 23.81 -16.73 -36.22
C ARG A 25 25.27 -16.90 -35.84
N LYS A 26 25.74 -16.06 -34.92
CA LYS A 26 27.05 -16.20 -34.29
C LYS A 26 26.89 -16.95 -32.97
N TYR A 27 27.36 -18.19 -32.91
CA TYR A 27 27.31 -18.98 -31.68
C TYR A 27 28.36 -18.50 -30.69
N ILE A 28 27.96 -18.41 -29.43
CA ILE A 28 28.77 -17.81 -28.35
C ILE A 28 29.19 -18.86 -27.34
N ALA A 29 28.25 -19.70 -26.90
CA ALA A 29 28.52 -20.67 -25.85
C ALA A 29 27.56 -21.86 -25.91
N LYS A 30 27.89 -22.87 -25.11
CA LYS A 30 27.07 -24.06 -24.87
C LYS A 30 27.01 -24.30 -23.36
N ASP A 31 25.82 -24.53 -22.82
CA ASP A 31 25.68 -24.86 -21.40
C ASP A 31 25.94 -26.37 -21.12
N PRO A 32 26.06 -26.77 -19.85
CA PRO A 32 26.22 -28.17 -19.47
C PRO A 32 25.05 -29.08 -19.89
N ALA A 33 23.84 -28.52 -20.06
CA ALA A 33 22.66 -29.24 -20.56
C ALA A 33 22.69 -29.46 -22.09
N GLY A 34 23.65 -28.83 -22.77
CA GLY A 34 23.90 -28.95 -24.19
C GLY A 34 23.26 -27.89 -25.06
N ASN A 35 22.52 -26.95 -24.47
CA ASN A 35 21.85 -25.86 -25.19
C ASN A 35 22.90 -24.89 -25.76
N ARG A 36 22.69 -24.42 -26.99
CA ARG A 36 23.62 -23.53 -27.69
C ARG A 36 23.06 -22.12 -27.76
N TYR A 37 23.87 -21.13 -27.39
CA TYR A 37 23.47 -19.73 -27.34
C TYR A 37 24.10 -18.95 -28.49
N TYR A 38 23.31 -18.07 -29.12
CA TYR A 38 23.74 -17.32 -30.30
C TYR A 38 23.25 -15.87 -30.30
N GLU A 39 24.02 -15.03 -30.97
CA GLU A 39 23.65 -13.67 -31.35
C GLU A 39 23.34 -13.58 -32.83
N ILE A 40 22.37 -12.75 -33.18
CA ILE A 40 21.97 -12.47 -34.55
C ILE A 40 22.84 -11.35 -35.11
N VAL A 41 23.57 -11.64 -36.20
CA VAL A 41 24.41 -10.67 -36.90
C VAL A 41 23.56 -9.74 -37.77
N GLY A 42 23.86 -8.44 -37.77
CA GLY A 42 23.21 -7.45 -38.65
C GLY A 42 22.06 -6.64 -38.04
N THR A 43 21.89 -6.64 -36.71
CA THR A 43 20.88 -5.81 -36.03
C THR A 43 21.33 -4.35 -35.91
N LYS A 44 20.50 -3.39 -36.36
CA LYS A 44 20.83 -1.96 -36.41
C LYS A 44 20.66 -1.18 -35.09
N GLN A 45 19.99 -1.74 -34.09
CA GLN A 45 19.66 -1.03 -32.83
C GLN A 45 19.98 -1.88 -31.59
N ASN A 46 19.36 -3.05 -31.45
CA ASN A 46 19.59 -3.96 -30.31
C ASN A 46 20.09 -5.31 -30.78
N VAL A 47 21.12 -5.84 -30.11
CA VAL A 47 21.65 -7.19 -30.35
C VAL A 47 20.56 -8.19 -29.98
N LYS A 48 20.01 -8.89 -30.98
CA LYS A 48 19.01 -9.94 -30.75
C LYS A 48 19.74 -11.24 -30.41
N ARG A 49 19.30 -11.89 -29.34
CA ARG A 49 19.90 -13.11 -28.79
C ARG A 49 18.88 -14.24 -28.83
N GLY A 50 19.37 -15.46 -28.96
CA GLY A 50 18.55 -16.67 -28.95
C GLY A 50 19.32 -17.88 -28.44
N TYR A 51 18.61 -18.98 -28.22
CA TYR A 51 19.20 -20.26 -27.88
C TYR A 51 18.54 -21.39 -28.66
N GLU A 52 19.29 -22.45 -28.90
CA GLU A 52 18.81 -23.72 -29.45
C GLU A 52 18.93 -24.81 -28.39
N PRO A 53 17.81 -25.46 -28.02
CA PRO A 53 17.86 -26.58 -27.10
C PRO A 53 18.59 -27.78 -27.71
N ALA A 54 19.29 -28.56 -26.89
CA ALA A 54 19.98 -29.77 -27.37
C ALA A 54 19.00 -30.88 -27.80
N SER A 55 17.84 -30.94 -27.14
CA SER A 55 16.77 -31.91 -27.33
C SER A 55 15.44 -31.24 -26.95
N PRO A 56 14.28 -31.64 -27.48
CA PRO A 56 12.98 -31.14 -27.03
C PRO A 56 12.71 -31.32 -25.53
N THR A 57 13.43 -32.24 -24.87
CA THR A 57 13.37 -32.53 -23.44
C THR A 57 14.53 -31.95 -22.61
N SER A 58 15.40 -31.13 -23.20
CA SER A 58 16.52 -30.54 -22.45
C SER A 58 16.02 -29.56 -21.39
N GLU A 59 16.74 -29.48 -20.27
CA GLU A 59 16.45 -28.50 -19.23
C GLU A 59 16.54 -27.07 -19.78
N PRO A 60 15.63 -26.17 -19.34
CA PRO A 60 15.63 -24.79 -19.79
C PRO A 60 16.89 -24.04 -19.35
N PRO A 61 17.26 -22.93 -20.03
CA PRO A 61 18.39 -22.10 -19.64
C PRO A 61 18.32 -21.66 -18.18
N VAL A 62 19.46 -21.69 -17.47
CA VAL A 62 19.57 -21.13 -16.11
C VAL A 62 19.33 -19.61 -16.10
N LEU A 63 19.03 -19.06 -14.93
CA LEU A 63 18.60 -17.67 -14.76
C LEU A 63 19.58 -16.65 -15.38
N GLU A 64 20.87 -16.91 -15.29
CA GLU A 64 21.94 -16.06 -15.83
C GLU A 64 21.92 -16.03 -17.37
N TRP A 65 21.67 -17.18 -17.99
CA TRP A 65 21.47 -17.29 -19.45
C TRP A 65 20.14 -16.67 -19.88
N GLN A 66 19.08 -16.78 -19.08
CA GLN A 66 17.81 -16.10 -19.34
C GLN A 66 17.95 -14.56 -19.28
N ALA A 67 18.70 -14.03 -18.31
CA ALA A 67 18.99 -12.60 -18.21
C ALA A 67 19.79 -12.10 -19.41
N TRP A 68 20.77 -12.88 -19.87
CA TRP A 68 21.51 -12.56 -21.09
C TRP A 68 20.63 -12.59 -22.33
N LEU A 69 19.75 -13.59 -22.48
CA LEU A 69 18.78 -13.66 -23.59
C LEU A 69 17.79 -12.49 -23.60
N LYS A 70 17.36 -12.02 -22.42
CA LYS A 70 16.48 -10.84 -22.26
C LYS A 70 17.19 -9.51 -22.49
N GLY A 71 18.51 -9.50 -22.63
CA GLY A 71 19.30 -8.30 -22.85
C GLY A 71 19.53 -7.45 -21.59
N THR A 72 19.13 -7.92 -20.41
CA THR A 72 19.41 -7.24 -19.13
C THR A 72 20.88 -7.34 -18.74
N ARG A 73 21.57 -8.38 -19.21
CA ARG A 73 23.01 -8.61 -18.99
C ARG A 73 23.81 -8.38 -20.27
N ARG A 74 24.90 -7.59 -20.21
CA ARG A 74 25.72 -7.26 -21.41
C ARG A 74 26.55 -8.43 -21.93
N PHE A 75 27.26 -9.14 -21.05
CA PHE A 75 28.17 -10.24 -21.40
C PHE A 75 27.56 -11.60 -21.07
N PRO A 76 27.86 -12.67 -21.83
CA PRO A 76 27.43 -14.02 -21.49
C PRO A 76 27.96 -14.42 -20.10
N PRO A 77 27.22 -15.23 -19.33
CA PRO A 77 27.70 -15.73 -18.05
C PRO A 77 28.86 -16.71 -18.22
N SER A 78 29.79 -16.69 -17.27
CA SER A 78 30.89 -17.66 -17.20
C SER A 78 30.44 -18.95 -16.49
N ASP A 79 31.02 -20.09 -16.85
CA ASP A 79 30.74 -21.37 -16.20
C ASP A 79 31.11 -21.34 -14.71
N GLU A 80 32.20 -20.64 -14.35
CA GLU A 80 32.63 -20.47 -12.96
C GLU A 80 31.60 -19.69 -12.13
N GLU A 81 31.02 -18.63 -12.71
CA GLU A 81 30.01 -17.80 -12.05
C GLU A 81 28.72 -18.59 -11.81
N ILE A 82 28.27 -19.35 -12.81
CA ILE A 82 27.11 -20.23 -12.70
C ILE A 82 27.35 -21.28 -11.61
N GLN A 83 28.57 -21.84 -11.54
CA GLN A 83 28.92 -22.83 -10.53
C GLN A 83 28.92 -22.23 -9.12
N ILE A 84 29.48 -21.02 -8.94
CA ILE A 84 29.47 -20.30 -7.65
C ILE A 84 28.03 -20.01 -7.21
N ASN A 85 27.17 -19.52 -8.11
CA ASN A 85 25.77 -19.23 -7.79
C ASN A 85 25.00 -20.50 -7.42
N ARG A 86 25.25 -21.61 -8.12
CA ARG A 86 24.65 -22.91 -7.81
C ARG A 86 25.09 -23.42 -6.44
N LEU A 87 26.38 -23.30 -6.11
CA LEU A 87 26.89 -23.66 -4.79
C LEU A 87 26.25 -22.81 -3.68
N ARG A 88 26.08 -21.51 -3.92
CA ARG A 88 25.42 -20.60 -2.99
C ARG A 88 23.95 -20.95 -2.76
N GLN A 89 23.21 -21.28 -3.82
CA GLN A 89 21.82 -21.75 -3.70
C GLN A 89 21.72 -23.08 -2.94
N GLN A 90 22.63 -24.02 -3.19
CA GLN A 90 22.66 -25.29 -2.47
C GLN A 90 22.97 -25.08 -0.98
N ALA A 91 23.93 -24.21 -0.66
CA ALA A 91 24.26 -23.85 0.72
C ALA A 91 23.07 -23.23 1.45
N GLN A 92 22.38 -22.27 0.81
CA GLN A 92 21.17 -21.64 1.35
C GLN A 92 20.08 -22.67 1.66
N ARG A 93 19.80 -23.59 0.72
CA ARG A 93 18.79 -24.63 0.92
C ARG A 93 19.13 -25.58 2.06
N ILE A 94 20.42 -25.87 2.26
CA ILE A 94 20.88 -26.68 3.38
C ILE A 94 20.65 -25.92 4.70
N GLU A 95 20.96 -24.63 4.74
CA GLU A 95 20.76 -23.78 5.91
C GLU A 95 19.26 -23.61 6.25
N ASP A 96 18.43 -23.29 5.26
CA ASP A 96 16.98 -23.21 5.41
C ASP A 96 16.39 -24.53 5.94
N SER A 97 16.88 -25.68 5.44
CA SER A 97 16.45 -27.00 5.92
C SER A 97 16.88 -27.31 7.36
N LYS A 98 17.98 -26.71 7.84
CA LYS A 98 18.41 -26.81 9.23
C LYS A 98 17.52 -25.93 10.11
N ILE A 99 17.26 -24.70 9.67
CA ILE A 99 16.37 -23.75 10.36
C ILE A 99 14.97 -24.34 10.48
N GLU A 100 14.42 -24.98 9.43
CA GLU A 100 13.11 -25.63 9.46
C GLU A 100 13.04 -26.81 10.44
N LYS A 101 14.17 -27.53 10.64
CA LYS A 101 14.28 -28.60 11.64
C LYS A 101 14.44 -28.08 13.07
N GLU A 102 15.11 -26.94 13.24
CA GLU A 102 15.34 -26.27 14.52
C GLU A 102 14.16 -25.38 14.95
N ALA A 103 13.30 -25.01 14.00
CA ALA A 103 12.11 -24.21 14.27
C ALA A 103 11.22 -24.94 15.29
N PRO A 104 10.81 -24.27 16.38
CA PRO A 104 9.97 -24.89 17.39
C PRO A 104 8.63 -25.28 16.76
N ARG A 105 8.40 -26.59 16.62
CA ARG A 105 7.08 -27.13 16.30
C ARG A 105 6.22 -26.97 17.54
N ILE A 106 5.47 -25.87 17.62
CA ILE A 106 4.39 -25.71 18.58
C ILE A 106 3.30 -26.71 18.14
N GLU A 107 3.40 -27.95 18.62
CA GLU A 107 2.31 -28.89 18.52
C GLU A 107 1.15 -28.31 19.33
N SER A 108 0.02 -28.07 18.67
CA SER A 108 -1.24 -27.83 19.35
C SER A 108 -1.57 -29.08 20.17
N THR A 109 -1.19 -29.08 21.44
CA THR A 109 -1.59 -30.08 22.44
C THR A 109 -3.05 -29.95 22.87
N GLY A 110 -3.87 -29.23 22.09
CA GLY A 110 -5.31 -29.27 22.20
C GLY A 110 -5.80 -30.68 21.86
N ARG A 111 -5.96 -31.54 22.87
CA ARG A 111 -6.97 -32.59 22.82
C ARG A 111 -8.27 -31.88 22.46
N GLY A 112 -8.75 -32.09 21.24
CA GLY A 112 -10.12 -31.74 20.88
C GLY A 112 -11.02 -32.31 21.97
N ALA A 113 -11.69 -31.43 22.71
CA ALA A 113 -12.53 -31.78 23.83
C ALA A 113 -13.72 -32.59 23.30
N GLY A 114 -13.52 -33.90 23.16
CA GLY A 114 -14.60 -34.86 23.15
C GLY A 114 -15.26 -34.83 24.52
N ASP A 115 -16.54 -34.49 24.51
CA ASP A 115 -17.52 -34.88 25.52
C ASP A 115 -17.54 -34.10 26.84
N THR A 116 -17.67 -32.77 26.75
CA THR A 116 -18.55 -32.05 27.67
C THR A 116 -19.29 -30.99 26.87
N GLY A 117 -20.62 -30.92 26.97
CA GLY A 117 -21.44 -29.88 26.33
C GLY A 117 -20.89 -28.46 26.57
N PRO A 118 -21.36 -27.45 25.81
CA PRO A 118 -20.76 -26.10 25.80
C PRO A 118 -20.66 -25.57 27.23
N LYS A 119 -19.44 -25.63 27.79
CA LYS A 119 -19.15 -25.02 29.08
C LYS A 119 -19.12 -23.51 28.83
N PRO A 120 -19.78 -22.70 29.68
CA PRO A 120 -19.58 -21.27 29.64
C PRO A 120 -18.09 -20.98 29.83
N PHE A 121 -17.59 -19.97 29.11
CA PHE A 121 -16.19 -19.57 29.16
C PHE A 121 -15.75 -19.33 30.62
N PRO A 122 -14.58 -19.85 31.07
CA PRO A 122 -14.12 -19.69 32.44
C PRO A 122 -14.04 -18.21 32.81
N LYS A 123 -14.58 -17.85 33.98
CA LYS A 123 -14.47 -16.51 34.54
C LYS A 123 -13.25 -16.45 35.44
N TYR A 124 -12.29 -15.60 35.09
CA TYR A 124 -11.13 -15.29 35.92
C TYR A 124 -11.31 -13.85 36.42
N ASP A 125 -11.11 -13.63 37.73
CA ASP A 125 -11.23 -12.29 38.33
C ASP A 125 -10.17 -11.31 37.80
N ASP A 126 -9.08 -11.85 37.25
CA ASP A 126 -7.91 -11.12 36.74
C ASP A 126 -8.02 -10.79 35.24
N PHE A 127 -9.01 -11.36 34.55
CA PHE A 127 -9.26 -11.11 33.12
C PHE A 127 -10.50 -10.25 32.96
N GLU A 128 -10.35 -9.11 32.29
CA GLU A 128 -11.49 -8.39 31.73
C GLU A 128 -12.29 -9.35 30.85
N TYR A 129 -13.59 -9.51 31.13
CA TYR A 129 -14.48 -10.41 30.39
C TYR A 129 -14.60 -10.03 28.89
N GLN A 130 -14.18 -8.81 28.55
CA GLN A 130 -13.97 -8.30 27.20
C GLN A 130 -12.52 -7.79 27.09
N PRO A 131 -11.64 -8.42 26.30
CA PRO A 131 -10.28 -7.93 26.17
C PRO A 131 -10.29 -6.55 25.50
N GLY A 132 -9.89 -5.52 26.27
CA GLY A 132 -9.41 -4.24 25.73
C GLY A 132 -10.42 -3.39 24.95
N THR A 133 -11.71 -3.70 24.97
CA THR A 133 -12.73 -2.91 24.28
C THR A 133 -13.95 -2.75 25.16
N GLU A 134 -14.09 -1.58 25.79
CA GLU A 134 -15.33 -1.12 26.45
C GLU A 134 -16.53 -1.00 25.45
N SER A 135 -16.39 -1.53 24.22
CA SER A 135 -17.29 -1.37 23.09
C SER A 135 -17.56 -2.72 22.42
N GLU A 136 -18.75 -3.27 22.68
CA GLU A 136 -19.30 -4.45 21.99
C GLU A 136 -19.24 -4.33 20.46
N PRO A 137 -19.60 -3.18 19.84
CA PRO A 137 -19.45 -2.99 18.40
C PRO A 137 -18.03 -3.21 17.87
N LEU A 138 -16.99 -2.77 18.60
CA LEU A 138 -15.59 -3.00 18.19
C LEU A 138 -15.22 -4.47 18.28
N ALA A 139 -15.61 -5.16 19.36
CA ALA A 139 -15.36 -6.59 19.51
C ALA A 139 -15.98 -7.42 18.38
N LEU A 140 -17.22 -7.08 17.96
CA LEU A 140 -17.88 -7.74 16.82
C LEU A 140 -17.16 -7.49 15.50
N ALA A 141 -16.70 -6.25 15.27
CA ALA A 141 -15.95 -5.91 14.05
C ALA A 141 -14.61 -6.68 13.98
N ILE A 142 -13.89 -6.78 15.10
CA ILE A 142 -12.66 -7.56 15.20
C ILE A 142 -12.96 -9.05 14.99
N ALA A 143 -14.00 -9.60 15.64
CA ALA A 143 -14.41 -10.98 15.41
C ALA A 143 -14.68 -11.28 13.93
N HIS A 144 -15.27 -10.32 13.20
CA HIS A 144 -15.47 -10.43 11.77
C HIS A 144 -14.16 -10.40 10.97
N GLU A 145 -13.19 -9.53 11.31
CA GLU A 145 -11.86 -9.54 10.70
C GLU A 145 -11.19 -10.91 10.83
N TRP A 146 -11.24 -11.51 12.03
CA TRP A 146 -10.68 -12.84 12.29
C TRP A 146 -11.43 -13.95 11.56
N ASN A 147 -12.77 -13.91 11.54
CA ASN A 147 -13.58 -14.90 10.83
C ASN A 147 -13.40 -14.84 9.30
N SER A 148 -13.00 -13.67 8.76
CA SER A 148 -12.71 -13.53 7.33
C SER A 148 -11.39 -14.21 6.90
N GLN A 149 -10.50 -14.53 7.84
CA GLN A 149 -9.25 -15.21 7.56
C GLN A 149 -9.50 -16.70 7.30
N LYS A 150 -9.14 -17.18 6.10
CA LYS A 150 -9.37 -18.58 5.70
C LYS A 150 -8.15 -19.45 6.00
N LYS A 151 -7.23 -19.55 5.04
CA LYS A 151 -6.09 -20.48 5.09
C LYS A 151 -4.83 -19.88 5.70
N TYR A 152 -4.63 -18.57 5.53
CA TYR A 152 -3.48 -17.82 6.02
C TYR A 152 -3.97 -16.52 6.64
N LEU A 153 -3.28 -16.06 7.69
CA LEU A 153 -3.53 -14.77 8.31
C LEU A 153 -2.93 -13.68 7.42
N ASN A 154 -3.76 -12.75 6.95
CA ASN A 154 -3.30 -11.55 6.28
C ASN A 154 -3.50 -10.33 7.18
N MET A 155 -2.42 -9.90 7.84
CA MET A 155 -2.43 -8.77 8.76
C MET A 155 -2.84 -7.45 8.11
N ALA A 156 -2.61 -7.27 6.80
CA ALA A 156 -3.01 -6.06 6.09
C ALA A 156 -4.55 -5.90 6.02
N HIS A 157 -5.29 -7.00 6.11
CA HIS A 157 -6.75 -7.02 6.13
C HIS A 157 -7.34 -6.99 7.55
N MET A 158 -6.50 -6.99 8.60
CA MET A 158 -6.92 -7.02 10.00
C MET A 158 -6.54 -5.71 10.70
N ARG A 159 -6.98 -4.58 10.12
CA ARG A 159 -6.54 -3.24 10.55
C ARG A 159 -7.08 -2.87 11.91
N LEU A 160 -8.33 -3.22 12.25
CA LEU A 160 -8.91 -2.94 13.57
C LEU A 160 -8.18 -3.74 14.65
N THR A 161 -7.85 -5.00 14.36
CA THR A 161 -7.03 -5.84 15.23
C THR A 161 -5.66 -5.22 15.46
N GLY A 162 -4.99 -4.77 14.39
CA GLY A 162 -3.67 -4.11 14.49
C GLY A 162 -3.72 -2.80 15.28
N LEU A 163 -4.77 -1.99 15.10
CA LEU A 163 -4.98 -0.75 15.87
C LEU A 163 -5.20 -1.04 17.35
N LEU A 164 -6.00 -2.06 17.65
CA LEU A 164 -6.23 -2.48 19.03
C LEU A 164 -4.94 -2.94 19.70
N PHE A 165 -4.15 -3.79 19.04
CA PHE A 165 -2.85 -4.23 19.57
C PHE A 165 -1.91 -3.05 19.80
N THR A 166 -1.83 -2.13 18.84
CA THR A 166 -1.01 -0.91 18.97
C THR A 166 -1.43 -0.08 20.18
N ALA A 167 -2.74 0.06 20.40
CA ALA A 167 -3.29 0.82 21.51
C ALA A 167 -3.06 0.14 22.89
N LEU A 168 -3.15 -1.20 22.95
CA LEU A 168 -3.00 -1.97 24.19
C LEU A 168 -1.53 -2.16 24.57
N ASP A 169 -0.69 -2.54 23.61
CA ASP A 169 0.74 -2.80 23.86
C ASP A 169 1.47 -1.50 24.22
N ASN A 170 1.06 -0.37 23.60
CA ASN A 170 1.60 0.97 23.80
C ASN A 170 3.11 0.97 24.14
N PRO A 171 3.98 0.47 23.25
CA PRO A 171 5.39 0.20 23.58
C PRO A 171 6.18 1.47 23.95
N GLN A 172 5.71 2.63 23.50
CA GLN A 172 6.29 3.95 23.80
C GLN A 172 5.70 4.59 25.07
N ALA A 173 4.78 3.92 25.77
CA ALA A 173 4.05 4.44 26.93
C ALA A 173 3.46 5.84 26.69
N LEU A 174 2.94 6.08 25.47
CA LEU A 174 2.37 7.36 25.08
C LEU A 174 1.16 7.67 25.95
N LYS A 175 1.09 8.92 26.40
CA LYS A 175 -0.11 9.46 27.02
C LYS A 175 -0.99 10.10 25.96
N LYS A 176 -2.22 10.43 26.37
CA LYS A 176 -3.20 11.10 25.54
C LYS A 176 -2.66 12.42 24.98
N GLU A 177 -1.96 13.20 25.80
CA GLU A 177 -1.40 14.49 25.43
C GLU A 177 -0.32 14.35 24.36
N ASP A 178 0.47 13.28 24.40
CA ASP A 178 1.52 12.99 23.42
C ASP A 178 0.91 12.66 22.04
N VAL A 179 -0.14 11.83 22.03
CA VAL A 179 -0.88 11.48 20.80
C VAL A 179 -1.54 12.71 20.19
N VAL A 180 -2.20 13.54 20.99
CA VAL A 180 -2.80 14.79 20.51
C VAL A 180 -1.74 15.74 19.95
N SER A 181 -0.58 15.85 20.58
CA SER A 181 0.52 16.68 20.09
C SER A 181 0.99 16.23 18.70
N LYS A 182 1.19 14.91 18.51
CA LYS A 182 1.53 14.31 17.20
C LYS A 182 0.45 14.56 16.15
N ILE A 183 -0.83 14.48 16.50
CA ILE A 183 -1.93 14.78 15.58
C ILE A 183 -1.90 16.27 15.16
N LEU A 184 -1.63 17.18 16.11
CA LEU A 184 -1.61 18.62 15.83
C LEU A 184 -0.41 19.07 15.00
N GLU A 185 0.68 18.32 14.94
CA GLU A 185 1.80 18.60 14.01
C GLU A 185 1.36 18.55 12.54
N TYR A 186 0.35 17.73 12.22
CA TYR A 186 -0.23 17.69 10.87
C TYR A 186 -1.03 18.93 10.52
N LEU A 187 -1.51 19.71 11.50
CA LEU A 187 -2.25 20.94 11.21
C LEU A 187 -1.34 21.98 10.53
N ASP A 188 -0.09 22.09 10.99
CA ASP A 188 0.89 23.03 10.45
C ASP A 188 1.34 22.66 9.03
N THR A 189 1.16 21.38 8.66
CA THR A 189 1.58 20.78 7.38
C THR A 189 0.40 20.20 6.60
N ASP A 190 -0.83 20.67 6.89
CA ASP A 190 -2.04 20.06 6.37
C ASP A 190 -2.17 20.31 4.86
N THR A 191 -2.32 19.23 4.09
CA THR A 191 -2.38 19.25 2.62
C THR A 191 -3.37 20.28 2.08
N VAL A 192 -4.53 20.50 2.72
CA VAL A 192 -5.55 21.43 2.20
C VAL A 192 -5.15 22.91 2.30
N LEU A 193 -4.14 23.23 3.12
CA LEU A 193 -3.66 24.59 3.33
C LEU A 193 -2.56 24.98 2.35
N PHE A 194 -1.93 24.04 1.65
CA PHE A 194 -0.91 24.31 0.63
C PHE A 194 -1.51 24.14 -0.76
N ARG A 195 -1.65 25.25 -1.49
CA ARG A 195 -2.29 25.28 -2.81
C ARG A 195 -1.29 25.59 -3.91
N SER A 196 -1.57 25.08 -5.10
CA SER A 196 -0.79 25.38 -6.29
C SER A 196 -1.08 26.80 -6.77
N SER A 197 -0.03 27.58 -7.01
CA SER A 197 -0.10 28.89 -7.68
C SER A 197 0.22 28.82 -9.18
N GLU A 198 0.84 27.74 -9.65
CA GLU A 198 1.38 27.64 -11.00
C GLU A 198 0.34 27.20 -12.04
N ASN A 199 -0.68 26.45 -11.63
CA ASN A 199 -1.69 25.90 -12.53
C ASN A 199 -3.10 26.34 -12.13
N GLU A 200 -3.68 27.27 -12.89
CA GLU A 200 -5.01 27.82 -12.64
C GLU A 200 -6.11 26.75 -12.55
N LYS A 201 -6.07 25.73 -13.43
CA LYS A 201 -7.08 24.64 -13.42
C LYS A 201 -6.99 23.80 -12.16
N LEU A 202 -5.78 23.50 -11.70
CA LEU A 202 -5.58 22.76 -10.45
C LEU A 202 -6.00 23.61 -9.25
N ALA A 203 -5.67 24.91 -9.24
CA ALA A 203 -6.06 25.83 -8.19
C ALA A 203 -7.60 25.96 -8.06
N GLU A 204 -8.31 26.02 -9.19
CA GLU A 204 -9.78 26.02 -9.23
C GLU A 204 -10.36 24.72 -8.64
N LEU A 205 -9.81 23.56 -9.02
CA LEU A 205 -10.24 22.26 -8.49
C LEU A 205 -9.96 22.13 -6.98
N GLN A 206 -8.77 22.55 -6.54
CA GLN A 206 -8.40 22.61 -5.12
C GLN A 206 -9.36 23.50 -4.35
N GLN A 207 -9.68 24.68 -4.89
CA GLN A 207 -10.64 25.58 -4.27
C GLN A 207 -12.02 24.94 -4.16
N GLN A 208 -12.51 24.33 -5.24
CA GLN A 208 -13.83 23.70 -5.27
C GLN A 208 -13.97 22.57 -4.24
N LYS A 209 -12.93 21.73 -4.10
CA LYS A 209 -12.96 20.54 -3.23
C LYS A 209 -12.53 20.84 -1.79
N TRP A 210 -11.53 21.70 -1.56
CA TRP A 210 -10.97 21.94 -0.22
C TRP A 210 -11.59 23.13 0.53
N ASP A 211 -12.10 24.17 -0.16
CA ASP A 211 -12.77 25.29 0.53
C ASP A 211 -13.95 24.84 1.42
N PRO A 212 -14.82 23.90 0.99
CA PRO A 212 -15.91 23.43 1.83
C PRO A 212 -15.43 22.83 3.16
N VAL A 213 -14.36 22.03 3.13
CA VAL A 213 -13.76 21.41 4.32
C VAL A 213 -13.19 22.47 5.26
N ILE A 214 -12.43 23.44 4.72
CA ILE A 214 -11.82 24.52 5.51
C ILE A 214 -12.89 25.45 6.10
N LYS A 215 -13.93 25.80 5.34
CA LYS A 215 -15.03 26.65 5.81
C LYS A 215 -15.81 25.96 6.92
N TRP A 216 -16.10 24.68 6.75
CA TRP A 216 -16.76 23.88 7.78
C TRP A 216 -15.90 23.79 9.05
N ALA A 217 -14.63 23.39 8.93
CA ALA A 217 -13.75 23.23 10.09
C ALA A 217 -13.52 24.57 10.82
N SER A 218 -13.38 25.67 10.07
CA SER A 218 -13.30 27.03 10.63
C SER A 218 -14.56 27.39 11.43
N ALA A 219 -15.75 27.00 10.96
CA ALA A 219 -17.00 27.28 11.65
C ALA A 219 -17.25 26.36 12.86
N GLU A 220 -16.91 25.07 12.76
CA GLU A 220 -17.16 24.06 13.79
C GLU A 220 -16.21 24.20 14.99
N PHE A 221 -14.93 24.46 14.72
CA PHE A 221 -13.87 24.49 15.74
C PHE A 221 -13.34 25.90 16.04
N ASP A 222 -14.00 26.93 15.50
CA ASP A 222 -13.61 28.34 15.62
C ASP A 222 -12.14 28.54 15.22
N LEU A 223 -11.82 28.18 13.97
CA LEU A 223 -10.47 28.25 13.42
C LEU A 223 -10.34 29.41 12.45
N LYS A 224 -9.20 30.08 12.49
CA LYS A 224 -8.83 31.10 11.51
C LYS A 224 -7.74 30.54 10.60
N LEU A 225 -8.16 29.76 9.62
CA LEU A 225 -7.27 29.14 8.65
C LEU A 225 -7.15 30.02 7.40
N LYS A 226 -5.92 30.23 6.94
CA LYS A 226 -5.62 30.92 5.68
C LYS A 226 -4.80 30.00 4.80
N PRO A 227 -5.32 29.58 3.63
CA PRO A 227 -4.53 28.83 2.66
C PRO A 227 -3.33 29.65 2.17
N SER A 228 -2.20 28.97 1.97
CA SER A 228 -1.02 29.51 1.32
C SER A 228 -0.92 29.01 -0.13
N TYR A 229 -0.38 29.85 -1.00
CA TYR A 229 -0.14 29.56 -2.42
C TYR A 229 1.36 29.49 -2.76
N SER A 230 2.20 29.54 -1.73
CA SER A 230 3.66 29.57 -1.82
C SER A 230 4.22 28.44 -0.97
N ILE A 231 5.22 27.74 -1.50
CA ILE A 231 5.96 26.69 -0.77
C ILE A 231 6.75 27.30 0.40
N VAL A 232 7.13 28.58 0.29
CA VAL A 232 7.98 29.26 1.28
C VAL A 232 7.14 29.86 2.41
N ASP A 233 5.95 30.35 2.10
CA ASP A 233 5.08 31.01 3.09
C ASP A 233 4.22 29.94 3.78
N VAL A 234 4.70 29.43 4.91
CA VAL A 234 3.93 28.48 5.72
C VAL A 234 2.67 29.18 6.27
N PRO A 235 1.49 28.55 6.18
CA PRO A 235 0.27 29.10 6.76
C PRO A 235 0.45 29.29 8.28
N SER A 236 0.34 30.54 8.74
CA SER A 236 0.39 30.85 10.17
C SER A 236 -0.96 30.53 10.81
N ILE A 237 -0.97 29.50 11.66
CA ILE A 237 -2.14 29.13 12.46
C ILE A 237 -2.07 29.88 13.78
N GLU A 238 -3.15 30.57 14.13
CA GLU A 238 -3.24 31.27 15.41
C GLU A 238 -3.16 30.28 16.58
N SER A 239 -2.43 30.65 17.65
CA SER A 239 -2.27 29.82 18.84
C SER A 239 -3.62 29.45 19.47
N GLU A 240 -4.62 30.31 19.37
CA GLU A 240 -5.98 30.08 19.84
C GLU A 240 -6.68 28.96 19.05
N SER A 241 -6.59 28.97 17.71
CA SER A 241 -7.14 27.90 16.85
C SER A 241 -6.49 26.54 17.16
N ARG A 242 -5.18 26.52 17.41
CA ARG A 242 -4.48 25.30 17.84
C ARG A 242 -4.99 24.81 19.20
N SER A 243 -5.20 25.73 20.15
CA SER A 243 -5.72 25.40 21.48
C SER A 243 -7.15 24.84 21.42
N ASN A 244 -8.01 25.39 20.55
CA ASN A 244 -9.38 24.90 20.35
C ASN A 244 -9.40 23.46 19.85
N LEU A 245 -8.62 23.14 18.81
CA LEU A 245 -8.48 21.76 18.32
C LEU A 245 -7.84 20.84 19.36
N GLN A 246 -6.84 21.32 20.09
CA GLN A 246 -6.22 20.54 21.17
C GLN A 246 -7.24 20.17 22.24
N ARG A 247 -8.07 21.11 22.70
CA ARG A 247 -9.15 20.83 23.66
C ARG A 247 -10.16 19.83 23.12
N TYR A 248 -10.55 19.98 21.84
CA TYR A 248 -11.46 19.06 21.19
C TYR A 248 -10.90 17.63 21.13
N LEU A 249 -9.64 17.46 20.69
CA LEU A 249 -8.99 16.15 20.66
C LEU A 249 -8.77 15.59 22.07
N LEU A 250 -8.41 16.44 23.04
CA LEU A 250 -8.34 16.07 24.45
C LEU A 250 -9.70 15.76 25.08
N SER A 251 -10.83 15.86 24.38
CA SER A 251 -12.10 15.33 24.88
C SER A 251 -12.23 13.81 24.68
N TYR A 252 -11.53 13.24 23.69
CA TYR A 252 -11.58 11.81 23.38
C TYR A 252 -10.84 10.95 24.40
N ARG A 253 -11.26 9.69 24.59
CA ARG A 253 -10.45 8.70 25.34
C ARG A 253 -9.19 8.33 24.54
N PHE A 254 -8.26 7.62 25.17
CA PHE A 254 -6.99 7.23 24.54
C PHE A 254 -7.18 6.36 23.28
N LEU A 255 -8.03 5.33 23.36
CA LEU A 255 -8.31 4.41 22.24
C LEU A 255 -8.80 5.14 20.96
N PRO A 256 -9.84 6.00 21.00
CA PRO A 256 -10.25 6.74 19.81
C PRO A 256 -9.13 7.55 19.17
N LEU A 257 -8.26 8.16 19.97
CA LEU A 257 -7.17 8.99 19.48
C LEU A 257 -6.14 8.21 18.67
N ILE A 258 -5.93 6.92 18.96
CA ILE A 258 -5.09 6.05 18.14
C ILE A 258 -5.71 5.85 16.75
N GLY A 259 -7.03 5.69 16.67
CA GLY A 259 -7.76 5.62 15.40
C GLY A 259 -7.68 6.93 14.61
N VAL A 260 -7.86 8.07 15.29
CA VAL A 260 -7.71 9.40 14.68
C VAL A 260 -6.29 9.61 14.17
N GLN A 261 -5.27 9.30 14.98
CA GLN A 261 -3.87 9.40 14.57
C GLN A 261 -3.61 8.57 13.32
N TYR A 262 -4.07 7.32 13.27
CA TYR A 262 -3.89 6.45 12.12
C TYR A 262 -4.56 6.97 10.84
N ALA A 263 -5.76 7.56 10.97
CA ALA A 263 -6.47 8.17 9.86
C ALA A 263 -5.73 9.42 9.33
N VAL A 264 -5.32 10.33 10.23
CA VAL A 264 -4.55 11.53 9.89
C VAL A 264 -3.22 11.17 9.24
N GLU A 265 -2.50 10.17 9.77
CA GLU A 265 -1.23 9.72 9.20
C GLU A 265 -1.39 9.11 7.81
N SER A 266 -2.55 8.54 7.49
CA SER A 266 -2.81 7.93 6.18
C SER A 266 -3.12 9.00 5.13
N VAL A 267 -3.95 9.98 5.48
CA VAL A 267 -4.44 11.03 4.58
C VAL A 267 -3.55 12.27 4.57
N LYS A 268 -2.65 12.40 5.56
CA LYS A 268 -1.76 13.56 5.79
C LYS A 268 -2.51 14.89 5.98
N SER A 269 -3.77 14.82 6.38
CA SER A 269 -4.62 15.97 6.66
C SER A 269 -5.50 15.73 7.88
N LEU A 270 -5.41 16.63 8.86
CA LEU A 270 -6.25 16.62 10.04
C LEU A 270 -7.67 17.09 9.68
N LEU A 271 -7.77 18.14 8.86
CA LEU A 271 -9.07 18.74 8.51
C LEU A 271 -9.95 17.79 7.70
N ILE A 272 -9.37 17.07 6.73
CA ILE A 272 -10.09 16.04 5.97
C ILE A 272 -10.53 14.92 6.91
N THR A 273 -9.64 14.42 7.78
CA THR A 273 -9.97 13.34 8.72
C THR A 273 -11.13 13.74 9.65
N LEU A 274 -11.10 14.95 10.21
CA LEU A 274 -12.19 15.47 11.04
C LEU A 274 -13.51 15.59 10.27
N SER A 275 -13.47 15.93 8.98
CA SER A 275 -14.69 16.00 8.14
C SER A 275 -15.34 14.63 7.96
N VAL A 276 -14.55 13.57 7.83
CA VAL A 276 -15.05 12.19 7.75
C VAL A 276 -15.60 11.73 9.10
N MET A 277 -14.90 12.04 10.19
CA MET A 277 -15.39 11.75 11.54
C MET A 277 -16.71 12.46 11.87
N ALA A 278 -16.92 13.66 11.33
CA ALA A 278 -18.15 14.42 11.46
C ALA A 278 -19.26 13.99 10.47
N HIS A 279 -19.04 12.92 9.69
CA HIS A 279 -19.95 12.42 8.66
C HIS A 279 -20.34 13.48 7.62
N ARG A 280 -19.43 14.42 7.32
CA ARG A 280 -19.63 15.45 6.28
C ARG A 280 -19.16 14.98 4.91
N THR A 281 -18.12 14.15 4.92
CA THR A 281 -17.46 13.62 3.74
C THR A 281 -17.34 12.11 3.90
N ASP A 282 -17.59 11.35 2.84
CA ASP A 282 -17.32 9.92 2.84
C ASP A 282 -15.82 9.63 2.74
N ALA A 283 -15.39 8.44 3.15
CA ALA A 283 -13.97 8.07 3.13
C ALA A 283 -13.40 8.05 1.70
N GLU A 284 -14.22 7.66 0.72
CA GLU A 284 -13.84 7.66 -0.70
C GLU A 284 -13.57 9.10 -1.18
N ASP A 285 -14.54 9.99 -1.03
CA ASP A 285 -14.42 11.41 -1.36
C ASP A 285 -13.25 12.09 -0.64
N ALA A 286 -13.00 11.74 0.62
CA ALA A 286 -11.86 12.23 1.38
C ALA A 286 -10.51 11.84 0.77
N VAL A 287 -10.37 10.58 0.32
CA VAL A 287 -9.15 10.12 -0.36
C VAL A 287 -9.03 10.76 -1.74
N GLU A 288 -10.14 10.98 -2.45
CA GLU A 288 -10.11 11.73 -3.72
C GLU A 288 -9.60 13.17 -3.52
N MET A 289 -10.01 13.82 -2.43
CA MET A 289 -9.53 15.16 -2.08
C MET A 289 -8.04 15.18 -1.75
N THR A 290 -7.51 14.14 -1.09
CA THR A 290 -6.08 14.02 -0.79
C THR A 290 -5.24 13.73 -2.01
N LEU A 291 -5.71 12.83 -2.88
CA LEU A 291 -5.00 12.46 -4.11
C LEU A 291 -5.30 13.41 -5.28
N LEU A 292 -6.00 14.53 -5.04
CA LEU A 292 -6.47 15.45 -6.08
C LEU A 292 -5.34 15.90 -7.01
N GLU A 293 -4.21 16.33 -6.44
CA GLU A 293 -3.05 16.75 -7.22
C GLU A 293 -2.46 15.59 -8.03
N GLN A 294 -2.25 14.44 -7.40
CA GLN A 294 -1.71 13.25 -8.07
C GLN A 294 -2.60 12.82 -9.24
N ARG A 295 -3.92 12.77 -9.05
CA ARG A 295 -4.87 12.43 -10.11
C ARG A 295 -4.82 13.43 -11.26
N PHE A 296 -4.78 14.73 -10.96
CA PHE A 296 -4.66 15.77 -11.97
C PHE A 296 -3.37 15.60 -12.80
N GLN A 297 -2.26 15.26 -12.16
CA GLN A 297 -0.99 14.96 -12.83
C GLN A 297 -1.08 13.69 -13.69
N SER A 298 -1.70 12.63 -13.19
CA SER A 298 -1.93 11.38 -13.94
C SER A 298 -2.83 11.58 -15.16
N GLU A 299 -3.84 12.45 -15.08
CA GLU A 299 -4.68 12.80 -16.23
C GLU A 299 -3.91 13.57 -17.32
N MET A 300 -2.99 14.45 -16.90
CA MET A 300 -2.19 15.26 -17.83
C MET A 300 -1.02 14.48 -18.46
N TRP A 301 -0.39 13.58 -17.71
CA TRP A 301 0.85 12.90 -18.14
C TRP A 301 0.73 11.39 -18.33
N GLY A 302 -0.46 10.83 -18.09
CA GLY A 302 -0.76 9.40 -18.23
C GLY A 302 -0.76 8.65 -16.91
N ASN A 303 -1.62 7.64 -16.81
CA ASN A 303 -1.81 6.84 -15.61
C ASN A 303 -0.99 5.54 -15.65
N VAL A 304 -0.42 5.15 -14.52
CA VAL A 304 0.16 3.83 -14.26
C VAL A 304 -0.86 2.98 -13.49
N GLU A 305 -1.71 2.23 -14.22
CA GLU A 305 -2.91 1.55 -13.68
C GLU A 305 -2.68 0.70 -12.41
N TRP A 306 -1.51 0.07 -12.26
CA TRP A 306 -1.24 -0.86 -11.17
C TRP A 306 -0.74 -0.19 -9.88
N ALA A 307 -0.22 1.04 -9.96
CA ALA A 307 0.31 1.75 -8.79
C ALA A 307 -0.74 2.67 -8.17
N HIS A 308 -1.38 3.50 -9.00
CA HIS A 308 -2.31 4.53 -8.51
C HIS A 308 -3.63 3.94 -7.98
N ASN A 309 -4.11 2.84 -8.58
CA ASN A 309 -5.33 2.18 -8.10
C ASN A 309 -5.10 1.47 -6.75
N VAL A 310 -3.93 0.84 -6.56
CA VAL A 310 -3.62 0.15 -5.31
C VAL A 310 -3.46 1.14 -4.16
N GLU A 311 -2.79 2.26 -4.38
CA GLU A 311 -2.65 3.32 -3.38
C GLU A 311 -4.01 3.91 -2.98
N HIS A 312 -4.88 4.17 -3.96
CA HIS A 312 -6.23 4.67 -3.72
C HIS A 312 -7.03 3.75 -2.78
N GLU A 313 -7.12 2.47 -3.12
CA GLU A 313 -7.87 1.49 -2.32
C GLU A 313 -7.25 1.27 -0.94
N GLU A 314 -5.91 1.28 -0.86
CA GLU A 314 -5.19 1.17 0.41
C GLU A 314 -5.50 2.36 1.32
N LEU A 315 -5.49 3.59 0.79
CA LEU A 315 -5.80 4.79 1.57
C LEU A 315 -7.26 4.80 2.04
N ILE A 316 -8.22 4.40 1.21
CA ILE A 316 -9.63 4.27 1.61
C ILE A 316 -9.74 3.26 2.76
N SER A 317 -9.11 2.10 2.62
CA SER A 317 -9.13 1.05 3.64
C SER A 317 -8.54 1.55 4.97
N ARG A 318 -7.41 2.28 4.92
CA ARG A 318 -6.74 2.81 6.11
C ARG A 318 -7.54 3.92 6.79
N LEU A 319 -8.02 4.89 6.02
CA LEU A 319 -8.84 5.99 6.53
C LEU A 319 -10.13 5.45 7.15
N SER A 320 -10.82 4.56 6.44
CA SER A 320 -12.05 3.94 6.91
C SER A 320 -11.83 3.15 8.20
N ALA A 321 -10.75 2.35 8.28
CA ALA A 321 -10.43 1.60 9.48
C ALA A 321 -10.10 2.51 10.68
N GLY A 322 -9.32 3.57 10.48
CA GLY A 322 -8.98 4.53 11.54
C GLY A 322 -10.20 5.28 12.06
N VAL A 323 -11.05 5.79 11.15
CA VAL A 323 -12.29 6.48 11.51
C VAL A 323 -13.28 5.53 12.16
N LEU A 324 -13.45 4.31 11.63
CA LEU A 324 -14.32 3.30 12.21
C LEU A 324 -13.84 2.91 13.61
N PHE A 325 -12.54 2.70 13.82
CA PHE A 325 -11.99 2.42 15.13
C PHE A 325 -12.25 3.55 16.12
N ALA A 326 -12.02 4.81 15.70
CA ALA A 326 -12.32 5.98 16.52
C ALA A 326 -13.81 6.10 16.84
N TYR A 327 -14.68 5.81 15.88
CA TYR A 327 -16.13 5.82 16.05
C TYR A 327 -16.60 4.73 17.01
N LEU A 328 -16.17 3.48 16.82
CA LEU A 328 -16.60 2.37 17.67
C LEU A 328 -16.09 2.50 19.11
N THR A 329 -14.95 3.16 19.32
CA THR A 329 -14.36 3.38 20.66
C THR A 329 -14.80 4.69 21.31
N SER A 330 -15.34 5.64 20.55
CA SER A 330 -15.93 6.86 21.10
C SER A 330 -17.37 6.55 21.52
N ASN A 331 -17.69 6.72 22.80
CA ASN A 331 -18.93 6.28 23.47
C ASN A 331 -20.27 6.88 22.95
N LEU A 332 -20.35 7.35 21.71
CA LEU A 332 -21.58 7.87 21.10
C LEU A 332 -22.67 6.80 20.94
N TYR A 333 -22.30 5.52 20.78
CA TYR A 333 -23.27 4.45 20.57
C TYR A 333 -23.96 3.97 21.87
N VAL A 334 -23.26 4.03 23.01
CA VAL A 334 -23.78 3.48 24.28
C VAL A 334 -24.78 4.43 24.96
N ASN A 335 -24.58 5.75 24.85
CA ASN A 335 -25.46 6.71 25.53
C ASN A 335 -26.84 6.87 24.88
N ARG A 336 -27.02 6.57 23.58
CA ARG A 336 -28.34 6.67 22.94
C ARG A 336 -29.32 5.57 23.36
N LYS A 337 -28.83 4.34 23.60
CA LYS A 337 -29.71 3.21 24.00
C LYS A 337 -30.07 3.18 25.49
N LEU A 338 -29.34 3.88 26.35
CA LEU A 338 -29.61 3.91 27.79
C LEU A 338 -30.67 4.95 28.20
N HIS A 339 -31.03 5.89 27.31
CA HIS A 339 -32.07 6.89 27.56
C HIS A 339 -33.42 6.60 26.87
N GLU A 340 -33.55 5.47 26.17
CA GLU A 340 -34.80 5.04 25.51
C GLU A 340 -35.40 3.75 26.12
N LYS A 341 -35.29 3.57 27.43
CA LYS A 341 -36.04 2.50 28.13
C LYS A 341 -36.83 3.02 29.31
#